data_AF-A0A6S6YM78-F1
#
_entry.id   AF-A0A6S6YM78-F1
#
_cell.length_a   1.000
_cell.length_b   1.000
_cell.length_c   1.000
_cell.angle_alpha   90.00
_cell.angle_beta   90.00
_cell.angle_gamma   90.00
#
_symmetry.space_group_name_H-M   'P 1'
#
loop_
_entity.id
_entity.type
_entity.pdbx_description
1 polymer ?
#
loop_
_entity_poly.entity_id
_entity_poly.type
_entity_poly.pdbx_seq_one_letter_code
_entity_poly.pdbx_strand_id
1 'polypeptide(L)'
;MTNHARSSSSSSLAWRLALTAVILCVVYAALAQSYQLFAFPQSARLREVYSQPKFLMPLLTTIATWTVFVGLTVWGAMHRWLRQNNTQAVDEPRKLFGTFIVLLLSFSLTLSVGTIHLHRMLVRYVLEHAGPAGQAGQTGQFIAVALFISALTIVLEILGAYLALRIATWTVRPAGPAGGPVYEQRHAAWSSGLMVLGWQLSVCVGVGSYLQMQSPKMGWLEHVLGYLVLPALILVLCTYVCLKILPRPVGAARQGRALAHGTLAFWLAQVLGIGMGFLAVLALRWGQPTSIVDSNVMVAMTLLVYAALLVLGCVVGKLALYTPSRKLAFTH
;
A
#
# COMPACT_ATOMS: atom_id res chain seq x y z
N MET A 1 28.37 33.19 13.38
CA MET A 1 28.14 32.04 12.47
C MET A 1 28.19 30.76 13.29
N THR A 2 27.05 30.34 13.84
CA THR A 2 26.94 29.16 14.70
C THR A 2 25.51 28.63 14.60
N ASN A 3 25.36 27.41 14.05
CA ASN A 3 24.37 26.38 14.41
C ASN A 3 24.14 25.39 13.25
N HIS A 4 25.17 24.60 12.92
CA HIS A 4 25.00 23.35 12.18
C HIS A 4 24.77 22.13 13.11
N ALA A 5 24.40 22.36 14.37
CA ALA A 5 24.32 21.32 15.40
C ALA A 5 22.92 21.20 16.06
N ARG A 6 21.84 21.20 15.26
CA ARG A 6 20.49 20.84 15.78
C ARG A 6 19.47 20.35 14.73
N SER A 7 19.91 19.80 13.60
CA SER A 7 19.00 19.17 12.60
C SER A 7 18.81 17.66 12.80
N SER A 8 19.28 17.09 13.90
CA SER A 8 18.94 15.74 14.36
C SER A 8 17.65 15.75 15.21
N SER A 9 16.66 16.57 14.81
CA SER A 9 15.46 16.85 15.59
C SER A 9 14.56 15.61 15.69
N SER A 10 14.43 15.08 16.90
CA SER A 10 13.32 14.28 17.45
C SER A 10 12.38 13.67 16.41
N SER A 11 12.41 12.34 16.26
CA SER A 11 11.36 11.62 15.53
C SER A 11 9.98 12.05 16.06
N SER A 12 9.20 12.67 15.19
CA SER A 12 7.93 13.28 15.55
C SER A 12 7.00 12.23 16.17
N LEU A 13 6.10 12.65 17.06
CA LEU A 13 5.15 11.75 17.73
C LEU A 13 4.36 10.90 16.71
N ALA A 14 3.95 11.51 15.59
CA ALA A 14 3.30 10.82 14.49
C ALA A 14 4.15 9.68 13.91
N TRP A 15 5.49 9.83 13.87
CA TRP A 15 6.42 8.85 13.26
C TRP A 15 6.47 7.62 14.12
N ARG A 16 6.69 7.86 15.41
CA ARG A 16 6.77 6.81 16.41
C ARG A 16 5.49 6.00 16.44
N LEU A 17 4.33 6.68 16.40
CA LEU A 17 3.03 6.01 16.43
C LEU A 17 2.76 5.20 15.15
N ALA A 18 3.09 5.75 13.98
CA ALA A 18 2.98 5.04 12.71
C ALA A 18 3.91 3.81 12.65
N LEU A 19 5.15 3.94 13.13
CA LEU A 19 6.11 2.85 13.22
C LEU A 19 5.65 1.78 14.22
N THR A 20 5.09 2.18 15.36
CA THR A 20 4.45 1.25 16.31
C THR A 20 3.30 0.49 15.66
N ALA A 21 2.43 1.17 14.89
CA ALA A 21 1.37 0.51 14.16
C ALA A 21 1.93 -0.54 13.19
N VAL A 22 2.91 -0.16 12.35
CA VAL A 22 3.54 -1.08 11.39
C VAL A 22 4.17 -2.29 12.09
N ILE A 23 4.92 -2.08 13.17
CA ILE A 23 5.53 -3.19 13.93
C ILE A 23 4.44 -4.10 14.50
N LEU A 24 3.40 -3.54 15.11
CA LEU A 24 2.31 -4.30 15.69
C LEU A 24 1.59 -5.14 14.64
N CYS A 25 1.35 -4.57 13.47
CA CYS A 25 0.76 -5.23 12.33
C CYS A 25 1.61 -6.42 11.85
N VAL A 26 2.93 -6.24 11.72
CA VAL A 26 3.87 -7.31 11.33
C VAL A 26 3.95 -8.40 12.39
N VAL A 27 4.04 -8.04 13.67
CA VAL A 27 4.07 -9.00 14.80
C VAL A 27 2.76 -9.78 14.85
N TYR A 28 1.62 -9.11 14.73
CA TYR A 28 0.32 -9.76 14.68
C TYR A 28 0.23 -10.75 13.51
N ALA A 29 0.63 -10.35 12.31
CA ALA A 29 0.65 -11.22 11.15
C ALA A 29 1.57 -12.43 11.38
N ALA A 30 2.78 -12.22 11.90
CA ALA A 30 3.71 -13.30 12.21
C ALA A 30 3.14 -14.29 13.24
N LEU A 31 2.47 -13.80 14.28
CA LEU A 31 1.82 -14.64 15.29
C LEU A 31 0.63 -15.41 14.69
N ALA A 32 -0.24 -14.75 13.93
CA ALA A 32 -1.39 -15.37 13.30
C ALA A 32 -0.97 -16.47 12.31
N GLN A 33 0.07 -16.21 11.49
CA GLN A 33 0.61 -17.20 10.56
C GLN A 33 1.32 -18.35 11.29
N SER A 34 2.09 -18.05 12.34
CA SER A 34 2.74 -19.10 13.16
C SER A 34 1.70 -20.01 13.81
N TYR A 35 0.62 -19.45 14.34
CA TYR A 35 -0.49 -20.24 14.89
C TYR A 35 -1.10 -21.17 13.83
N GLN A 36 -1.35 -20.69 12.61
CA GLN A 36 -1.85 -21.52 11.52
C GLN A 36 -0.87 -22.63 11.13
N LEU A 37 0.43 -22.34 11.11
CA LEU A 37 1.48 -23.27 10.68
C LEU A 37 1.83 -24.34 11.72
N PHE A 38 1.62 -24.08 13.01
CA PHE A 38 2.05 -24.98 14.09
C PHE A 38 0.91 -25.58 14.92
N ALA A 39 -0.18 -24.84 15.14
CA ALA A 39 -1.24 -25.25 16.06
C ALA A 39 -2.51 -25.78 15.36
N PHE A 40 -2.64 -25.60 14.04
CA PHE A 40 -3.83 -26.03 13.30
C PHE A 40 -3.81 -27.54 12.99
N PRO A 41 -4.97 -28.24 12.96
CA PRO A 41 -5.03 -29.68 12.67
C PRO A 41 -4.43 -30.08 11.31
N GLN A 42 -4.34 -29.13 10.37
CA GLN A 42 -3.78 -29.31 9.03
C GLN A 42 -2.40 -28.65 8.86
N SER A 43 -1.69 -28.40 9.97
CA SER A 43 -0.40 -27.69 10.03
C SER A 43 0.68 -28.27 9.11
N ALA A 44 0.77 -29.60 8.98
CA ALA A 44 1.73 -30.25 8.07
C ALA A 44 1.47 -29.87 6.60
N ARG A 45 0.20 -29.96 6.17
CA ARG A 45 -0.22 -29.59 4.81
C ARG A 45 -0.05 -28.10 4.54
N LEU A 46 -0.32 -27.23 5.53
CA LEU A 46 -0.09 -25.79 5.40
C LEU A 46 1.39 -25.46 5.25
N ARG A 47 2.29 -26.14 5.98
CA ARG A 47 3.74 -25.97 5.82
C ARG A 47 4.22 -26.38 4.42
N GLU A 48 3.68 -27.46 3.87
CA GLU A 48 3.97 -27.88 2.49
C GLU A 48 3.44 -26.91 1.43
N VAL A 49 2.28 -26.29 1.68
CA VAL A 49 1.73 -25.26 0.79
C VAL A 49 2.60 -24.00 0.85
N TYR A 50 2.93 -23.49 2.04
CA TYR A 50 3.71 -22.27 2.19
C TYR A 50 5.21 -22.43 1.94
N SER A 51 5.72 -23.65 1.77
CA SER A 51 7.08 -23.87 1.27
C SER A 51 7.22 -23.52 -0.22
N GLN A 52 6.10 -23.37 -0.94
CA GLN A 52 6.10 -23.02 -2.35
C GLN A 52 5.98 -21.48 -2.52
N PRO A 53 6.82 -20.86 -3.36
CA PRO A 53 6.87 -19.40 -3.50
C PRO A 53 5.56 -18.78 -3.97
N LYS A 54 4.78 -19.53 -4.76
CA LYS A 54 3.48 -19.10 -5.28
C LYS A 54 2.44 -18.82 -4.19
N PHE A 55 2.56 -19.42 -3.01
CA PHE A 55 1.65 -19.16 -1.88
C PHE A 55 2.25 -18.20 -0.86
N LEU A 56 3.56 -18.29 -0.61
CA LEU A 56 4.22 -17.44 0.37
C LEU A 56 4.33 -15.97 -0.08
N MET A 57 4.70 -15.72 -1.34
CA MET A 57 4.93 -14.35 -1.82
C MET A 57 3.67 -13.49 -1.84
N PRO A 58 2.51 -13.98 -2.33
CA PRO A 58 1.25 -13.24 -2.21
C PRO A 58 0.84 -12.95 -0.76
N LEU A 59 1.10 -13.88 0.17
CA LEU A 59 0.84 -13.68 1.60
C LEU A 59 1.69 -12.52 2.16
N LEU A 60 3.01 -12.58 1.93
CA LEU A 60 3.93 -11.52 2.38
C LEU A 60 3.59 -10.17 1.75
N THR A 61 3.23 -10.17 0.47
CA THR A 61 2.81 -8.97 -0.27
C THR A 61 1.53 -8.41 0.31
N THR A 62 0.55 -9.26 0.63
CA THR A 62 -0.70 -8.82 1.29
C THR A 62 -0.38 -8.18 2.63
N ILE A 63 0.52 -8.79 3.43
CA ILE A 63 0.98 -8.24 4.71
C ILE A 63 1.63 -6.86 4.54
N ALA A 64 2.53 -6.75 3.56
CA ALA A 64 3.19 -5.48 3.21
C ALA A 64 2.17 -4.42 2.77
N THR A 65 1.17 -4.78 1.98
CA THR A 65 0.14 -3.85 1.49
C THR A 65 -0.62 -3.20 2.64
N TRP A 66 -1.22 -4.00 3.53
CA TRP A 66 -2.06 -3.44 4.58
C TRP A 66 -1.24 -2.71 5.64
N THR A 67 -0.03 -3.17 5.96
CA THR A 67 0.89 -2.47 6.89
C THR A 67 1.28 -1.08 6.36
N VAL A 68 1.56 -0.94 5.06
CA VAL A 68 1.83 0.36 4.42
C VAL A 68 0.64 1.30 4.57
N PHE A 69 -0.57 0.84 4.26
CA PHE A 69 -1.77 1.66 4.36
C PHE A 69 -2.11 2.05 5.80
N VAL A 70 -1.99 1.13 6.76
CA VAL A 70 -2.17 1.42 8.19
C VAL A 70 -1.14 2.45 8.66
N GLY A 71 0.13 2.28 8.31
CA GLY A 71 1.20 3.22 8.67
C GLY A 71 0.95 4.63 8.13
N LEU A 72 0.56 4.76 6.85
CA LEU A 72 0.20 6.04 6.24
C LEU A 72 -1.01 6.70 6.91
N THR A 73 -2.01 5.88 7.27
CA THR A 73 -3.24 6.34 7.93
C THR A 73 -2.94 6.89 9.32
N VAL A 74 -2.19 6.14 10.13
CA VAL A 74 -1.81 6.53 11.50
C VAL A 74 -0.93 7.77 11.49
N TRP A 75 0.11 7.79 10.64
CA TRP A 75 0.97 8.96 10.45
C TRP A 75 0.12 10.19 10.13
N GLY A 76 -0.83 10.05 9.21
CA GLY A 76 -1.61 11.20 8.75
C GLY A 76 -2.69 11.70 9.67
N ALA A 77 -3.42 10.78 10.29
CA ALA A 77 -4.41 11.14 11.28
C ALA A 77 -3.74 11.82 12.49
N MET A 78 -2.57 11.33 12.93
CA MET A 78 -1.85 11.96 14.05
C MET A 78 -1.28 13.32 13.66
N HIS A 79 -0.67 13.44 12.48
CA HIS A 79 -0.17 14.72 11.99
C HIS A 79 -1.29 15.75 11.80
N ARG A 80 -2.48 15.32 11.35
CA ARG A 80 -3.66 16.18 11.24
C ARG A 80 -4.14 16.63 12.61
N TRP A 81 -4.23 15.73 13.59
CA TRP A 81 -4.65 16.04 14.95
C TRP A 81 -3.72 17.05 15.62
N LEU A 82 -2.40 16.83 15.53
CA LEU A 82 -1.39 17.74 16.09
C LEU A 82 -1.53 19.16 15.52
N ARG A 83 -1.74 19.24 14.21
CA ARG A 83 -1.91 20.53 13.52
C ARG A 83 -3.22 21.23 13.87
N GLN A 84 -4.32 20.50 13.97
CA GLN A 84 -5.62 21.06 14.37
C GLN A 84 -5.59 21.65 15.77
N ASN A 85 -4.79 21.07 16.67
CA ASN A 85 -4.60 21.54 18.03
C ASN A 85 -3.39 22.47 18.20
N ASN A 86 -2.77 22.91 17.09
CA ASN A 86 -1.59 23.78 17.05
C ASN A 86 -0.45 23.36 18.02
N THR A 87 -0.20 22.06 18.14
CA THR A 87 0.78 21.50 19.07
C THR A 87 1.75 20.53 18.37
N GLN A 88 2.90 20.29 18.99
CA GLN A 88 3.86 19.27 18.56
C GLN A 88 3.88 18.02 19.44
N ALA A 89 3.23 18.05 20.60
CA ALA A 89 3.24 16.95 21.55
C ALA A 89 1.89 16.76 22.27
N VAL A 90 1.86 15.77 23.16
CA VAL A 90 0.73 15.41 24.01
C VAL A 90 1.20 15.31 25.45
N ASP A 91 0.31 15.53 26.40
CA ASP A 91 0.59 15.48 27.84
C ASP A 91 1.02 14.07 28.31
N GLU A 92 0.28 13.05 27.91
CA GLU A 92 0.45 11.66 28.36
C GLU A 92 0.73 10.72 27.17
N PRO A 93 1.92 10.78 26.53
CA PRO A 93 2.20 9.99 25.33
C PRO A 93 2.12 8.49 25.61
N ARG A 94 2.48 8.01 26.80
CA ARG A 94 2.40 6.58 27.14
C ARG A 94 0.96 6.06 27.08
N LYS A 95 -0.01 6.87 27.53
CA LYS A 95 -1.43 6.52 27.50
C LYS A 95 -1.97 6.47 26.08
N LEU A 96 -1.59 7.44 25.24
CA LEU A 96 -1.91 7.43 23.81
C LEU A 96 -1.44 6.12 23.15
N PHE A 97 -0.17 5.74 23.35
CA PHE A 97 0.39 4.52 22.77
C PHE A 97 -0.30 3.27 23.33
N GLY A 98 -0.49 3.18 24.65
CA GLY A 98 -1.13 2.03 25.29
C GLY A 98 -2.56 1.81 24.78
N THR A 99 -3.40 2.86 24.79
CA THR A 99 -4.77 2.78 24.28
C THR A 99 -4.79 2.43 22.79
N PHE A 100 -3.92 3.03 21.98
CA PHE A 100 -3.83 2.76 20.55
C PHE A 100 -3.44 1.30 20.26
N ILE A 101 -2.43 0.76 20.93
CA ILE A 101 -1.96 -0.62 20.77
C ILE A 101 -3.08 -1.62 21.11
N VAL A 102 -3.74 -1.43 22.25
CA VAL A 102 -4.83 -2.31 22.69
C VAL A 102 -5.96 -2.31 21.67
N LEU A 103 -6.43 -1.13 21.26
CA LEU A 103 -7.51 -1.01 20.29
C LEU A 103 -7.13 -1.60 18.93
N LEU A 104 -5.92 -1.32 18.44
CA LEU A 104 -5.47 -1.84 17.15
C LEU A 104 -5.41 -3.38 17.16
N LEU A 105 -4.87 -3.99 18.21
CA LEU A 105 -4.88 -5.45 18.37
C LEU A 105 -6.30 -6.03 18.45
N SER A 106 -7.19 -5.41 19.23
CA SER A 106 -8.58 -5.85 19.35
C SER A 106 -9.32 -5.76 18.00
N PHE A 107 -9.11 -4.68 17.24
CA PHE A 107 -9.67 -4.56 15.90
C PHE A 107 -9.11 -5.61 14.94
N SER A 108 -7.79 -5.76 14.84
CA SER A 108 -7.19 -6.77 13.95
C SER A 108 -7.59 -8.21 14.31
N LEU A 109 -7.76 -8.51 15.61
CA LEU A 109 -8.30 -9.80 16.07
C LEU A 109 -9.74 -10.00 15.60
N THR A 110 -10.61 -9.01 15.82
CA THR A 110 -12.02 -9.06 15.41
C THR A 110 -12.16 -9.19 13.90
N LEU A 111 -11.35 -8.44 13.14
CA LEU A 111 -11.31 -8.49 11.69
C LEU A 111 -10.81 -9.85 11.19
N SER A 112 -9.81 -10.44 11.82
CA SER A 112 -9.33 -11.78 11.45
C SER A 112 -10.40 -12.86 11.66
N VAL A 113 -11.12 -12.82 12.78
CA VAL A 113 -12.26 -13.74 13.01
C VAL A 113 -13.36 -13.51 11.97
N GLY A 114 -13.72 -12.25 11.73
CA GLY A 114 -14.76 -11.88 10.77
C GLY A 114 -14.43 -12.27 9.33
N THR A 115 -13.19 -12.08 8.89
CA THR A 115 -12.74 -12.42 7.53
C THR A 115 -12.66 -13.92 7.31
N ILE A 116 -12.25 -14.72 8.31
CA ILE A 116 -12.32 -16.18 8.24
C ILE A 116 -13.78 -16.64 8.08
N HIS A 117 -14.70 -16.07 8.86
CA HIS A 117 -16.12 -16.41 8.77
C HIS A 117 -16.70 -16.03 7.39
N LEU A 118 -16.42 -14.81 6.93
CA LEU A 118 -16.84 -14.32 5.62
C LEU A 118 -16.28 -15.17 4.48
N HIS A 119 -15.01 -15.54 4.56
CA HIS A 119 -14.37 -16.40 3.56
C HIS A 119 -15.05 -17.77 3.47
N ARG A 120 -15.35 -18.41 4.62
CA ARG A 120 -16.08 -19.69 4.64
C ARG A 120 -17.47 -19.57 4.03
N MET A 121 -18.20 -18.50 4.35
CA MET A 121 -19.54 -18.26 3.81
C MET A 121 -19.51 -18.02 2.29
N LEU A 122 -18.62 -17.15 1.80
CA LEU A 122 -18.54 -16.83 0.38
C LEU A 122 -18.04 -18.01 -0.47
N VAL A 123 -17.06 -18.77 0.02
CA VAL A 123 -16.60 -19.99 -0.67
C VAL A 123 -17.71 -21.02 -0.75
N ARG A 124 -18.47 -21.23 0.34
CA ARG A 124 -19.62 -22.12 0.34
C ARG A 124 -20.70 -21.65 -0.66
N TYR A 125 -21.01 -20.36 -0.65
CA TYR A 125 -21.97 -19.77 -1.57
C TYR A 125 -21.57 -20.00 -3.03
N VAL A 126 -20.29 -19.78 -3.38
CA VAL A 126 -19.77 -20.07 -4.73
C VAL A 126 -19.89 -21.56 -5.06
N LEU A 127 -19.56 -22.46 -4.14
CA LEU A 127 -19.68 -23.91 -4.39
C LEU A 127 -21.14 -24.35 -4.61
N GLU A 128 -22.09 -23.71 -3.93
CA GLU A 128 -23.53 -24.02 -4.03
C GLU A 128 -24.19 -23.41 -5.29
N HIS A 129 -23.69 -22.27 -5.78
CA HIS A 129 -24.30 -21.49 -6.86
C HIS A 129 -23.48 -21.41 -8.15
N ALA A 130 -22.26 -21.95 -8.15
CA ALA A 130 -21.53 -22.20 -9.39
C ALA A 130 -22.31 -23.27 -10.16
N GLY A 131 -23.14 -22.85 -11.13
CA GLY A 131 -23.76 -23.74 -12.10
C GLY A 131 -22.71 -24.51 -12.92
N PRO A 132 -23.10 -25.20 -14.01
CA PRO A 132 -22.16 -25.93 -14.88
C PRO A 132 -21.27 -25.00 -15.73
N ALA A 133 -20.79 -23.89 -15.16
CA ALA A 133 -19.76 -23.07 -15.74
C ALA A 133 -18.50 -23.93 -15.90
N GLY A 134 -17.96 -23.97 -17.12
CA GLY A 134 -16.70 -24.66 -17.40
C GLY A 134 -15.59 -24.19 -16.44
N GLN A 135 -14.55 -25.00 -16.30
CA GLN A 135 -13.46 -24.85 -15.33
C GLN A 135 -12.93 -23.40 -15.21
N ALA A 136 -12.85 -22.67 -16.33
CA ALA A 136 -12.43 -21.26 -16.37
C ALA A 136 -13.40 -20.28 -15.68
N GLY A 137 -14.72 -20.49 -15.78
CA GLY A 137 -15.74 -19.65 -15.14
C GLY A 137 -15.76 -19.82 -13.62
N GLN A 138 -15.56 -21.06 -13.15
CA GLN A 138 -15.47 -21.38 -11.73
C GLN A 138 -14.19 -20.80 -11.10
N THR A 139 -13.06 -20.88 -11.81
CA THR A 139 -11.80 -20.23 -11.40
C THR A 139 -11.94 -18.71 -11.28
N GLY A 140 -12.61 -18.06 -12.24
CA GLY A 140 -12.87 -16.62 -12.19
C GLY A 140 -13.68 -16.18 -10.96
N GLN A 141 -14.69 -16.96 -10.57
CA GLN A 141 -15.50 -16.69 -9.38
C GLN A 141 -14.68 -16.78 -8.08
N PHE A 142 -13.82 -17.79 -7.93
CA PHE A 142 -12.95 -17.88 -6.75
C PHE A 142 -11.95 -16.73 -6.65
N ILE A 143 -11.38 -16.30 -7.79
CA ILE A 143 -10.49 -15.13 -7.83
C ILE A 143 -11.26 -13.87 -7.42
N ALA A 144 -12.47 -13.67 -7.94
CA ALA A 144 -13.29 -12.51 -7.60
C ALA A 144 -13.61 -12.46 -6.09
N VAL A 145 -13.98 -13.60 -5.49
CA VAL A 145 -14.22 -13.70 -4.04
C VAL A 145 -12.96 -13.40 -3.24
N ALA A 146 -11.81 -13.96 -3.64
CA ALA A 146 -10.54 -13.70 -2.97
C ALA A 146 -10.17 -12.21 -3.03
N LEU A 147 -10.28 -11.59 -4.20
CA LEU A 147 -10.03 -10.15 -4.40
C LEU A 147 -10.96 -9.28 -3.55
N PHE A 148 -12.25 -9.61 -3.53
CA PHE A 148 -13.25 -8.88 -2.74
C PHE A 148 -12.92 -8.94 -1.25
N ILE A 149 -12.64 -10.13 -0.72
CA ILE A 149 -12.27 -10.32 0.69
C ILE A 149 -10.98 -9.55 0.99
N SER A 150 -9.94 -9.65 0.15
CA SER A 150 -8.68 -8.93 0.36
C SER A 150 -8.89 -7.41 0.37
N ALA A 151 -9.66 -6.87 -0.57
CA ALA A 151 -9.96 -5.44 -0.63
C ALA A 151 -10.75 -4.99 0.62
N LEU A 152 -11.78 -5.74 1.01
CA LEU A 152 -12.56 -5.46 2.21
C LEU A 152 -11.71 -5.49 3.47
N THR A 153 -10.86 -6.50 3.63
CA THR A 153 -9.94 -6.60 4.77
C THR A 153 -9.01 -5.39 4.85
N ILE A 154 -8.39 -4.99 3.74
CA ILE A 154 -7.52 -3.80 3.70
C ILE A 154 -8.28 -2.54 4.13
N VAL A 155 -9.48 -2.32 3.59
CA VAL A 155 -10.31 -1.16 3.94
C VAL A 155 -10.68 -1.15 5.43
N LEU A 156 -11.06 -2.32 5.96
CA LEU A 156 -11.43 -2.44 7.37
C LEU A 156 -10.24 -2.26 8.32
N GLU A 157 -9.05 -2.75 7.97
CA GLU A 157 -7.82 -2.51 8.75
C GLU A 157 -7.45 -1.01 8.76
N ILE A 158 -7.58 -0.32 7.62
CA ILE A 158 -7.39 1.14 7.53
C ILE A 158 -8.39 1.87 8.44
N LEU A 159 -9.67 1.50 8.36
CA LEU A 159 -10.73 2.09 9.17
C LEU A 159 -10.50 1.82 10.67
N GLY A 160 -10.15 0.58 11.02
CA GLY A 160 -9.83 0.16 12.38
C GLY A 160 -8.65 0.96 12.96
N ALA A 161 -7.56 1.12 12.19
CA ALA A 161 -6.42 1.93 12.60
C ALA A 161 -6.77 3.41 12.79
N TYR A 162 -7.58 3.98 11.88
CA TYR A 162 -8.09 5.35 12.00
C TYR A 162 -8.95 5.53 13.26
N LEU A 163 -9.90 4.62 13.51
CA LEU A 163 -10.78 4.66 14.67
C LEU A 163 -10.00 4.45 15.98
N ALA A 164 -9.09 3.48 16.02
CA ALA A 164 -8.22 3.22 17.17
C ALA A 164 -7.43 4.47 17.55
N LEU A 165 -6.83 5.14 16.55
CA LEU A 165 -6.11 6.39 16.79
C LEU A 165 -7.06 7.51 17.22
N ARG A 166 -8.23 7.65 16.59
CA ARG A 166 -9.20 8.68 16.96
C ARG A 166 -9.63 8.55 18.41
N ILE A 167 -9.96 7.34 18.85
CA ILE A 167 -10.33 7.05 20.25
C ILE A 167 -9.14 7.29 21.17
N ALA A 168 -7.93 6.85 20.81
CA ALA A 168 -6.74 7.08 21.59
C ALA A 168 -6.42 8.59 21.75
N THR A 169 -6.69 9.41 20.74
CA THR A 169 -6.52 10.87 20.86
C THR A 169 -7.54 11.54 21.78
N TRP A 170 -8.65 10.89 22.12
CA TRP A 170 -9.59 11.40 23.12
C TRP A 170 -9.08 11.22 24.56
N THR A 171 -8.08 10.36 24.78
CA THR A 171 -7.56 10.07 26.12
C THR A 171 -6.44 11.00 26.56
N VAL A 172 -5.98 11.89 25.68
CA VAL A 172 -4.85 12.81 25.87
C VAL A 172 -5.23 14.25 25.52
N ARG A 173 -4.45 15.21 26.02
CA ARG A 173 -4.60 16.64 25.70
C ARG A 173 -3.40 17.16 24.91
N PRO A 174 -3.60 18.20 24.08
CA PRO A 174 -2.49 18.93 23.46
C PRO A 174 -1.52 19.44 24.52
N ALA A 175 -0.23 19.14 24.37
CA ALA A 175 0.82 19.70 25.23
C ALA A 175 2.06 20.06 24.43
N GLY A 176 2.85 21.01 24.90
CA GLY A 176 4.07 21.45 24.24
C GLY A 176 3.95 22.81 23.54
N PRO A 177 5.03 23.25 22.87
CA PRO A 177 5.08 24.57 22.26
C PRO A 177 4.04 24.71 21.15
N ALA A 178 3.48 25.92 21.05
CA ALA A 178 2.58 26.28 19.96
C ALA A 178 3.29 26.16 18.61
N GLY A 179 2.58 25.63 17.62
CA GLY A 179 3.07 25.47 16.25
C GLY A 179 3.04 24.01 15.82
N GLY A 180 2.00 23.61 15.09
CA GLY A 180 1.85 22.23 14.59
C GLY A 180 3.03 21.75 13.71
N PRO A 181 3.21 20.43 13.55
CA PRO A 181 4.34 19.86 12.81
C PRO A 181 4.39 20.36 11.36
N VAL A 182 5.59 20.71 10.90
CA VAL A 182 5.82 21.16 9.54
C VAL A 182 5.83 19.96 8.61
N TYR A 183 4.91 19.95 7.66
CA TYR A 183 4.90 18.92 6.61
C TYR A 183 5.71 19.41 5.41
N GLU A 184 6.89 18.80 5.24
CA GLU A 184 7.88 19.16 4.23
C GLU A 184 7.70 18.40 2.91
N GLN A 185 8.45 18.83 1.90
CA GLN A 185 8.55 18.16 0.59
C GLN A 185 8.95 16.68 0.73
N ARG A 186 9.86 16.37 1.65
CA ARG A 186 10.29 14.99 1.91
C ARG A 186 9.13 14.11 2.38
N HIS A 187 8.28 14.63 3.26
CA HIS A 187 7.09 13.91 3.74
C HIS A 187 6.09 13.69 2.60
N ALA A 188 5.91 14.67 1.72
CA ALA A 188 5.07 14.55 0.53
C ALA A 188 5.57 13.46 -0.43
N ALA A 189 6.87 13.46 -0.72
CA ALA A 189 7.48 12.48 -1.63
C ALA A 189 7.42 11.05 -1.08
N TRP A 190 7.70 10.87 0.22
CA TRP A 190 7.56 9.55 0.87
C TRP A 190 6.10 9.11 0.95
N SER A 191 5.17 10.00 1.28
CA SER A 191 3.74 9.67 1.32
C SER A 191 3.21 9.27 -0.06
N SER A 192 3.64 9.97 -1.12
CA SER A 192 3.29 9.64 -2.50
C SER A 192 3.89 8.30 -2.91
N GLY A 193 5.18 8.07 -2.66
CA GLY A 193 5.85 6.82 -2.99
C GLY A 193 5.26 5.62 -2.25
N LEU A 194 4.97 5.75 -0.95
CA LEU A 194 4.31 4.70 -0.17
C LEU A 194 2.88 4.43 -0.66
N MET A 195 2.16 5.44 -1.14
CA MET A 195 0.86 5.23 -1.77
C MET A 195 0.98 4.44 -3.08
N VAL A 196 1.95 4.77 -3.93
CA VAL A 196 2.27 4.00 -5.14
C VAL A 196 2.65 2.57 -4.79
N LEU A 197 3.48 2.37 -3.77
CA LEU A 197 3.83 1.04 -3.27
C LEU A 197 2.59 0.25 -2.86
N GLY A 198 1.70 0.84 -2.05
CA GLY A 198 0.46 0.19 -1.61
C GLY A 198 -0.42 -0.25 -2.80
N TRP A 199 -0.56 0.59 -3.82
CA TRP A 199 -1.25 0.22 -5.05
C TRP A 199 -0.54 -0.88 -5.84
N GLN A 200 0.78 -0.78 -6.01
CA GLN A 200 1.59 -1.76 -6.73
C GLN A 200 1.49 -3.14 -6.08
N LEU A 201 1.67 -3.22 -4.76
CA LEU A 201 1.53 -4.47 -4.01
C LEU A 201 0.11 -5.04 -4.13
N SER A 202 -0.93 -4.20 -4.10
CA SER A 202 -2.32 -4.64 -4.30
C SER A 202 -2.54 -5.25 -5.69
N VAL A 203 -2.01 -4.62 -6.73
CA VAL A 203 -2.08 -5.14 -8.10
C VAL A 203 -1.24 -6.42 -8.25
N CYS A 204 -0.07 -6.50 -7.63
CA CYS A 204 0.75 -7.72 -7.61
C CYS A 204 -0.02 -8.90 -6.99
N VAL A 205 -0.72 -8.69 -5.87
CA VAL A 205 -1.57 -9.73 -5.27
C VAL A 205 -2.68 -10.13 -6.25
N GLY A 206 -3.41 -9.17 -6.81
CA GLY A 206 -4.56 -9.47 -7.64
C GLY A 206 -4.22 -10.11 -8.99
N VAL A 207 -3.37 -9.45 -9.77
CA VAL A 207 -2.95 -9.93 -11.10
C VAL A 207 -2.03 -11.14 -10.97
N GLY A 208 -1.14 -11.16 -9.98
CA GLY A 208 -0.23 -12.27 -9.79
C GLY A 208 -0.96 -13.56 -9.42
N SER A 209 -2.05 -13.50 -8.66
CA SER A 209 -2.90 -14.68 -8.38
C SER A 209 -3.50 -15.28 -9.66
N TYR A 210 -3.85 -14.44 -10.64
CA TYR A 210 -4.35 -14.90 -11.94
C TYR A 210 -3.23 -15.46 -12.82
N LEU A 211 -2.09 -14.75 -12.93
CA LEU A 211 -0.96 -15.17 -13.75
C LEU A 211 -0.29 -16.46 -13.25
N GLN A 212 -0.24 -16.68 -11.95
CA GLN A 212 0.28 -17.93 -11.37
C GLN A 212 -0.49 -19.17 -11.83
N MET A 213 -1.80 -19.05 -12.08
CA MET A 213 -2.60 -20.16 -12.61
C MET A 213 -2.24 -20.49 -14.06
N GLN A 214 -1.73 -19.51 -14.82
CA GLN A 214 -1.31 -19.70 -16.21
C GLN A 214 0.15 -20.15 -16.34
N SER A 215 1.00 -19.83 -15.35
CA SER A 215 2.43 -20.13 -15.38
C SER A 215 2.91 -20.84 -14.10
N PRO A 216 2.52 -22.12 -13.89
CA PRO A 216 2.79 -22.84 -12.64
C PRO A 216 4.28 -23.19 -12.41
N LYS A 217 5.15 -22.98 -13.41
CA LYS A 217 6.57 -23.38 -13.39
C LYS A 217 7.54 -22.29 -12.87
N MET A 218 7.06 -21.10 -12.49
CA MET A 218 7.94 -20.04 -12.00
C MET A 218 8.58 -20.40 -10.65
N GLY A 219 9.88 -20.16 -10.52
CA GLY A 219 10.67 -20.45 -9.34
C GLY A 219 10.65 -19.32 -8.30
N TRP A 220 11.52 -19.42 -7.30
CA TRP A 220 11.64 -18.42 -6.24
C TRP A 220 12.08 -17.05 -6.74
N LEU A 221 13.01 -17.02 -7.70
CA LEU A 221 13.60 -15.77 -8.18
C LEU A 221 12.55 -14.88 -8.84
N GLU A 222 11.74 -15.44 -9.75
CA GLU A 222 10.71 -14.72 -10.48
C GLU A 222 9.64 -14.15 -9.52
N HIS A 223 9.25 -14.94 -8.51
CA HIS A 223 8.29 -14.49 -7.51
C HIS A 223 8.87 -13.37 -6.63
N VAL A 224 10.10 -13.49 -6.14
CA VAL A 224 10.74 -12.44 -5.35
C VAL A 224 10.90 -11.16 -6.16
N LEU A 225 11.30 -11.28 -7.43
CA LEU A 225 11.45 -10.15 -8.33
C LEU A 225 10.11 -9.42 -8.54
N GLY A 226 9.05 -10.15 -8.87
CA GLY A 226 7.74 -9.57 -9.18
C GLY A 226 6.99 -9.01 -7.97
N TYR A 227 7.04 -9.70 -6.82
CA TYR A 227 6.24 -9.34 -5.64
C TYR A 227 6.94 -8.40 -4.66
N LEU A 228 8.29 -8.35 -4.64
CA LEU A 228 9.03 -7.57 -3.64
C LEU A 228 10.02 -6.58 -4.29
N VAL A 229 10.92 -7.07 -5.15
CA VAL A 229 12.00 -6.22 -5.70
C VAL A 229 11.43 -5.13 -6.60
N LEU A 230 10.56 -5.50 -7.55
CA LEU A 230 9.95 -4.54 -8.46
C LEU A 230 9.14 -3.46 -7.71
N PRO A 231 8.24 -3.80 -6.76
CA PRO A 231 7.57 -2.78 -5.93
C PRO A 231 8.54 -1.87 -5.15
N ALA A 232 9.64 -2.41 -4.62
CA ALA A 232 10.65 -1.61 -3.93
C ALA A 232 11.37 -0.64 -4.87
N LEU A 233 11.73 -1.07 -6.08
CA LEU A 233 12.32 -0.21 -7.11
C LEU A 233 11.36 0.91 -7.52
N ILE A 234 10.07 0.59 -7.67
CA ILE A 234 9.00 1.55 -8.00
C ILE A 234 8.84 2.59 -6.89
N LEU A 235 8.86 2.17 -5.62
CA LEU A 235 8.86 3.07 -4.47
C LEU A 235 10.04 4.05 -4.55
N VAL A 236 11.25 3.53 -4.71
CA VAL A 236 12.48 4.35 -4.77
C VAL A 236 12.40 5.34 -5.92
N LEU A 237 12.02 4.89 -7.11
CA LEU A 237 11.87 5.74 -8.30
C LEU A 237 10.83 6.84 -8.06
N CYS A 238 9.63 6.50 -7.61
CA CYS A 238 8.58 7.48 -7.36
C CYS A 238 8.99 8.50 -6.29
N THR A 239 9.53 8.05 -5.16
CA THR A 239 10.00 8.95 -4.10
C THR A 239 11.12 9.86 -4.61
N TYR A 240 12.10 9.34 -5.36
CA TYR A 240 13.17 10.13 -5.94
C TYR A 240 12.65 11.20 -6.89
N VAL A 241 11.76 10.83 -7.82
CA VAL A 241 11.16 11.76 -8.79
C VAL A 241 10.35 12.83 -8.04
N CYS A 242 9.49 12.45 -7.09
CA CYS A 242 8.73 13.39 -6.27
C CYS A 242 9.64 14.36 -5.49
N LEU A 243 10.77 13.90 -4.95
CA LEU A 243 11.76 14.76 -4.29
C LEU A 243 12.42 15.77 -5.23
N LYS A 244 12.51 15.47 -6.53
CA LYS A 244 13.07 16.40 -7.53
C LYS A 244 12.03 17.38 -8.06
N ILE A 245 10.78 16.95 -8.23
CA ILE A 245 9.78 17.76 -8.93
C ILE A 245 8.88 18.58 -8.01
N LEU A 246 8.61 18.13 -6.77
CA LEU A 246 7.63 18.79 -5.89
C LEU A 246 8.12 20.17 -5.40
N PRO A 247 7.23 21.15 -5.25
CA PRO A 247 7.62 22.49 -4.79
C PRO A 247 7.97 22.52 -3.29
N ARG A 248 8.87 23.45 -2.93
CA ARG A 248 9.09 23.92 -1.55
C ARG A 248 8.46 25.33 -1.48
N PRO A 249 7.26 25.56 -0.91
CA PRO A 249 6.46 24.77 0.03
C PRO A 249 5.27 23.97 -0.57
N VAL A 250 4.78 22.96 0.17
CA VAL A 250 3.78 21.96 -0.27
C VAL A 250 2.31 22.43 -0.14
N GLY A 251 2.01 23.56 0.51
CA GLY A 251 0.64 24.14 0.61
C GLY A 251 -0.13 23.80 1.91
N ALA A 252 -1.46 23.91 2.00
CA ALA A 252 -2.20 23.68 3.26
C ALA A 252 -2.74 22.24 3.43
N ALA A 253 -3.28 21.61 2.39
CA ALA A 253 -3.86 20.25 2.41
C ALA A 253 -2.83 19.13 2.17
N ARG A 254 -1.65 19.24 2.81
CA ARG A 254 -0.38 18.66 2.34
C ARG A 254 -0.36 17.13 2.18
N GLN A 255 -0.91 16.36 3.13
CA GLN A 255 -0.88 14.89 3.04
C GLN A 255 -1.94 14.29 2.12
N GLY A 256 -3.17 14.78 2.17
CA GLY A 256 -4.23 14.32 1.25
C GLY A 256 -3.80 14.53 -0.21
N ARG A 257 -3.14 15.66 -0.50
CA ARG A 257 -2.54 15.94 -1.81
C ARG A 257 -1.39 15.00 -2.17
N ALA A 258 -0.57 14.58 -1.21
CA ALA A 258 0.51 13.63 -1.46
C ALA A 258 -0.03 12.22 -1.77
N LEU A 259 -1.06 11.76 -1.04
CA LEU A 259 -1.73 10.49 -1.31
C LEU A 259 -2.48 10.50 -2.65
N ALA A 260 -3.18 11.60 -2.95
CA ALA A 260 -3.81 11.80 -4.25
C ALA A 260 -2.79 11.83 -5.39
N HIS A 261 -1.63 12.47 -5.19
CA HIS A 261 -0.53 12.47 -6.16
C HIS A 261 -0.06 11.04 -6.45
N GLY A 262 0.26 10.26 -5.42
CA GLY A 262 0.72 8.88 -5.61
C GLY A 262 -0.33 8.01 -6.31
N THR A 263 -1.60 8.16 -5.92
CA THR A 263 -2.73 7.46 -6.56
C THR A 263 -2.87 7.83 -8.03
N LEU A 264 -2.84 9.12 -8.37
CA LEU A 264 -2.95 9.60 -9.74
C LEU A 264 -1.75 9.12 -10.57
N ALA A 265 -0.54 9.24 -10.05
CA ALA A 265 0.67 8.81 -10.74
C ALA A 265 0.64 7.32 -11.07
N PHE A 266 0.23 6.48 -10.10
CA PHE A 266 0.08 5.04 -10.29
C PHE A 266 -0.96 4.71 -11.37
N TRP A 267 -2.20 5.17 -11.20
CA TRP A 267 -3.28 4.78 -12.10
C TRP A 267 -3.12 5.34 -13.52
N LEU A 268 -2.53 6.53 -13.67
CA LEU A 268 -2.20 7.07 -14.98
C LEU A 268 -1.16 6.18 -15.68
N ALA A 269 -0.13 5.72 -14.96
CA ALA A 269 0.84 4.78 -15.50
C ALA A 269 0.20 3.44 -15.88
N GLN A 270 -0.71 2.90 -15.06
CA GLN A 270 -1.44 1.67 -15.37
C GLN A 270 -2.31 1.81 -16.62
N VAL A 271 -3.13 2.86 -16.72
CA VAL A 271 -4.04 3.06 -17.85
C VAL A 271 -3.27 3.24 -19.16
N LEU A 272 -2.22 4.06 -19.16
CA LEU A 272 -1.37 4.24 -20.34
C LEU A 272 -0.62 2.95 -20.69
N GLY A 273 -0.12 2.21 -19.70
CA GLY A 273 0.58 0.94 -19.91
C GLY A 273 -0.32 -0.11 -20.54
N ILE A 274 -1.53 -0.28 -20.02
CA ILE A 274 -2.55 -1.19 -20.56
C ILE A 274 -2.94 -0.76 -21.99
N GLY A 275 -3.15 0.54 -22.21
CA GLY A 275 -3.47 1.09 -23.53
C GLY A 275 -2.37 0.83 -24.56
N MET A 276 -1.10 1.04 -24.20
CA MET A 276 0.04 0.71 -25.07
C MET A 276 0.16 -0.78 -25.35
N GLY A 277 -0.06 -1.64 -24.33
CA GLY A 277 -0.09 -3.09 -24.52
C GLY A 277 -1.19 -3.53 -25.49
N PHE A 278 -2.39 -2.98 -25.37
CA PHE A 278 -3.50 -3.24 -26.29
C PHE A 278 -3.17 -2.81 -27.73
N LEU A 279 -2.61 -1.60 -27.91
CA LEU A 279 -2.18 -1.12 -29.23
C LEU A 279 -1.05 -1.99 -29.82
N ALA A 280 -0.12 -2.47 -29.00
CA ALA A 280 0.95 -3.36 -29.44
C ALA A 280 0.39 -4.70 -29.93
N VAL A 281 -0.59 -5.28 -29.22
CA VAL A 281 -1.30 -6.50 -29.65
C VAL A 281 -2.04 -6.27 -30.96
N LEU A 282 -2.70 -5.12 -31.14
CA LEU A 282 -3.36 -4.77 -32.39
C LEU A 282 -2.37 -4.55 -33.55
N ALA A 283 -1.17 -4.06 -33.26
CA ALA A 283 -0.12 -3.81 -34.25
C ALA A 283 0.62 -5.08 -34.68
N LEU A 284 0.61 -6.14 -33.87
CA LEU A 284 1.15 -7.45 -34.22
C LEU A 284 0.34 -8.04 -35.38
N ARG A 285 0.97 -8.18 -36.56
CA ARG A 285 0.37 -8.90 -37.69
C ARG A 285 0.19 -10.37 -37.29
N TRP A 286 -1.02 -10.89 -37.51
CA TRP A 286 -1.36 -12.30 -37.31
C TRP A 286 -0.36 -13.16 -38.10
N GLY A 287 0.57 -13.82 -37.40
CA GLY A 287 1.59 -14.67 -38.01
C GLY A 287 3.06 -14.27 -37.78
N GLN A 288 3.37 -13.15 -37.11
CA GLN A 288 4.76 -12.93 -36.67
C GLN A 288 5.10 -13.80 -35.44
N PRO A 289 6.27 -14.46 -35.42
CA PRO A 289 6.65 -15.35 -34.33
C PRO A 289 6.81 -14.56 -33.03
N THR A 290 6.15 -15.04 -31.98
CA THR A 290 6.19 -14.53 -30.61
C THR A 290 7.54 -14.74 -29.90
N SER A 291 8.58 -15.21 -30.58
CA SER A 291 9.87 -15.55 -29.96
C SER A 291 10.62 -14.36 -29.36
N ILE A 292 10.22 -13.12 -29.71
CA ILE A 292 10.77 -11.89 -29.11
C ILE A 292 10.22 -11.68 -27.69
N VAL A 293 9.02 -12.21 -27.40
CA VAL A 293 8.26 -11.98 -26.15
C VAL A 293 8.95 -12.61 -24.92
N ASP A 294 9.72 -13.68 -25.11
CA ASP A 294 10.44 -14.38 -24.03
C ASP A 294 11.87 -13.84 -23.80
N SER A 295 12.26 -12.75 -24.47
CA SER A 295 13.61 -12.18 -24.33
C SER A 295 13.73 -11.28 -23.09
N ASN A 296 14.88 -11.36 -22.41
CA ASN A 296 15.23 -10.42 -21.32
C ASN A 296 15.18 -8.95 -21.77
N VAL A 297 15.38 -8.70 -23.07
CA VAL A 297 15.30 -7.37 -23.68
C VAL A 297 13.87 -6.83 -23.60
N MET A 298 12.85 -7.64 -23.88
CA MET A 298 11.45 -7.21 -23.77
C MET A 298 11.05 -6.91 -22.33
N VAL A 299 11.52 -7.70 -21.37
CA VAL A 299 11.30 -7.42 -19.93
C VAL A 299 11.93 -6.09 -19.55
N ALA A 300 13.20 -5.86 -19.92
CA ALA A 300 13.90 -4.61 -19.65
C ALA A 300 13.19 -3.40 -20.29
N MET A 301 12.76 -3.52 -21.55
CA MET A 301 12.03 -2.45 -22.25
C MET A 301 10.67 -2.18 -21.61
N THR A 302 9.94 -3.21 -21.20
CA THR A 302 8.65 -3.06 -20.49
C THR A 302 8.84 -2.33 -19.16
N LEU A 303 9.89 -2.68 -18.40
CA LEU A 303 10.23 -1.99 -17.16
C LEU A 303 10.64 -0.53 -17.38
N LEU A 304 11.40 -0.24 -18.44
CA LEU A 304 11.78 1.13 -18.81
C LEU A 304 10.56 1.97 -19.21
N VAL A 305 9.66 1.41 -20.03
CA VAL A 305 8.40 2.06 -20.40
C VAL A 305 7.55 2.32 -19.17
N TYR A 306 7.42 1.35 -18.27
CA TYR A 306 6.69 1.52 -17.01
C TYR A 306 7.28 2.64 -16.15
N ALA A 307 8.61 2.67 -16.00
CA ALA A 307 9.30 3.72 -15.27
C ALA A 307 9.04 5.11 -15.88
N ALA A 308 9.09 5.23 -17.20
CA ALA A 308 8.79 6.48 -17.92
C ALA A 308 7.34 6.94 -17.71
N LEU A 309 6.38 6.02 -17.78
CA LEU A 309 4.98 6.32 -17.51
C LEU A 309 4.74 6.75 -16.06
N LEU A 310 5.42 6.13 -15.10
CA LEU A 310 5.32 6.52 -13.70
C LEU A 310 5.89 7.92 -13.47
N VAL A 311 7.04 8.23 -14.08
CA VAL A 311 7.63 9.58 -14.05
C VAL A 311 6.65 10.60 -14.64
N LEU A 312 6.05 10.28 -15.80
CA LEU A 312 5.02 11.11 -16.42
C LEU A 312 3.82 11.31 -15.49
N GLY A 313 3.33 10.25 -14.85
CA GLY A 313 2.29 10.30 -13.84
C GLY A 313 2.62 11.22 -12.67
N CYS A 314 3.85 11.18 -12.17
CA CYS A 314 4.32 12.10 -11.13
C CYS A 314 4.36 13.57 -11.62
N VAL A 315 4.76 13.81 -12.87
CA VAL A 315 4.77 15.16 -13.46
C VAL A 315 3.35 15.68 -13.64
N VAL A 316 2.42 14.88 -14.17
CA VAL A 316 1.01 15.25 -14.30
C VAL A 316 0.39 15.48 -12.92
N GLY A 317 0.68 14.62 -11.94
CA GLY A 317 0.22 14.78 -10.56
C GLY A 317 0.74 16.06 -9.90
N LYS A 318 1.99 16.46 -10.20
CA LYS A 318 2.51 17.78 -9.80
C LYS A 318 1.67 18.90 -10.42
N LEU A 319 1.43 18.87 -11.72
CA LEU A 319 0.69 19.93 -12.42
C LEU A 319 -0.76 20.01 -11.94
N ALA A 320 -1.43 18.88 -11.75
CA ALA A 320 -2.82 18.84 -11.32
C ALA A 320 -3.00 19.29 -9.86
N LEU A 321 -2.09 18.89 -8.97
CA LEU A 321 -2.29 19.06 -7.53
C LEU A 321 -1.44 20.16 -6.90
N TYR A 322 -0.39 20.65 -7.57
CA TYR A 322 0.59 21.59 -6.99
C TYR A 322 0.76 22.91 -7.74
N THR A 323 -0.01 23.13 -8.81
CA THR A 323 -0.06 24.43 -9.47
C THR A 323 -0.85 25.42 -8.60
N PRO A 324 -0.32 26.62 -8.32
CA PRO A 324 -1.06 27.65 -7.61
C PRO A 324 -2.34 28.01 -8.36
N SER A 325 -3.49 28.08 -7.67
CA SER A 325 -4.70 28.61 -8.28
C SER A 325 -4.49 30.09 -8.60
N ARG A 326 -4.55 30.45 -9.90
CA ARG A 326 -4.48 31.86 -10.37
C ARG A 326 -5.51 32.79 -9.71
N LYS A 327 -6.54 32.25 -9.06
CA LYS A 327 -7.62 33.00 -8.39
C LYS A 327 -7.21 33.77 -7.13
N LEU A 328 -5.98 33.62 -6.63
CA LEU A 328 -5.45 34.39 -5.48
C LEU A 328 -4.52 35.55 -5.87
N ALA A 329 -4.30 35.79 -7.17
CA ALA A 329 -3.44 36.88 -7.65
C ALA A 329 -4.18 38.20 -7.90
N PHE A 330 -5.49 38.28 -7.63
CA PHE A 330 -6.31 39.49 -7.84
C PHE A 330 -6.82 40.15 -6.54
N THR A 331 -6.28 39.74 -5.39
CA THR A 331 -6.55 40.41 -4.10
C THR A 331 -5.24 40.73 -3.42
N HIS A 332 -4.49 41.66 -3.98
CA HIS A 332 -3.50 42.49 -3.30
C HIS A 332 -3.41 43.83 -4.02
#